data_AF-A0A2X3F533-F1
#
_entry.id   AF-A0A2X3F533-F1
#
_cell.length_a   1.000
_cell.length_b   1.000
_cell.length_c   1.000
_cell.angle_alpha   90.00
_cell.angle_beta   90.00
_cell.angle_gamma   90.00
#
_symmetry.space_group_name_H-M   'P 1'
#
loop_
_entity.id
_entity.type
_entity.pdbx_description
1 polymer ?
#
loop_
_entity_poly.entity_id
_entity_poly.type
_entity_poly.pdbx_seq_one_letter_code
_entity_poly.pdbx_strand_id
1 'polypeptide(L)'
;MGGALSDRFGRRSVLIAMTLLALATAWPALTMLANAPSFLMMLSVLLWLSFIYGMYNGAMIPALTEIMPAEVRVAGFSLAYSLATAVFGGFTPVISTALIEYTGDKASPGYWMSFAAICGLLATCYLYRRSAVALQTAR
;
A
#
# COMPACT_ATOMS: atom_id res chain seq x y z
N MET A 1 -15.65 -5.88 0.47
CA MET A 1 -15.16 -6.56 1.70
C MET A 1 -14.33 -5.63 2.58
N GLY A 2 -13.24 -5.02 2.09
CA GLY A 2 -12.39 -4.10 2.89
C GLY A 2 -13.13 -2.93 3.55
N GLY A 3 -14.05 -2.27 2.82
CA GLY A 3 -14.83 -1.15 3.36
C GLY A 3 -15.71 -1.53 4.56
N ALA A 4 -16.48 -2.62 4.45
CA ALA A 4 -17.35 -3.09 5.55
C ALA A 4 -16.57 -3.52 6.81
N LEU A 5 -15.38 -4.11 6.64
CA LEU A 5 -14.52 -4.51 7.76
C LEU A 5 -13.85 -3.29 8.40
N SER A 6 -13.46 -2.32 7.58
CA SER A 6 -12.88 -1.04 7.97
C SER A 6 -13.86 -0.17 8.76
N ASP A 7 -15.14 -0.18 8.39
CA ASP A 7 -16.18 0.56 9.11
C ASP A 7 -16.47 -0.04 10.50
N ARG A 8 -16.14 -1.33 10.72
CA ARG A 8 -16.40 -2.03 11.99
C ARG A 8 -15.23 -2.02 12.97
N PHE A 9 -13.98 -2.04 12.49
CA PHE A 9 -12.76 -2.07 13.32
C PHE A 9 -11.97 -0.76 13.37
N GLY A 10 -12.40 0.24 12.60
CA GLY A 10 -11.72 1.53 12.48
C GLY A 10 -10.73 1.55 11.30
N ARG A 11 -10.91 2.55 10.43
CA ARG A 11 -10.15 2.76 9.18
C ARG A 11 -8.63 2.77 9.40
N ARG A 12 -8.16 3.39 10.48
CA ARG A 12 -6.74 3.46 10.83
C ARG A 12 -6.12 2.09 11.08
N SER A 13 -6.79 1.28 11.88
CA SER A 13 -6.28 -0.04 12.31
C SER A 13 -6.21 -0.99 11.13
N VAL A 14 -7.20 -0.96 10.23
CA VAL A 14 -7.20 -1.79 9.02
C VAL A 14 -6.11 -1.37 8.04
N LEU A 15 -5.90 -0.08 7.82
CA LEU A 15 -4.82 0.40 6.95
C LEU A 15 -3.45 -0.06 7.47
N ILE A 16 -3.15 0.20 8.75
CA ILE A 16 -1.88 -0.18 9.37
C ILE A 16 -1.71 -1.70 9.38
N ALA A 17 -2.75 -2.46 9.76
CA ALA A 17 -2.68 -3.91 9.79
C ALA A 17 -2.41 -4.50 8.40
N MET A 18 -3.11 -4.04 7.36
CA MET A 18 -2.90 -4.53 5.98
C MET A 18 -1.54 -4.12 5.43
N THR A 19 -1.04 -2.91 5.72
CA THR A 19 0.31 -2.50 5.31
C THR A 19 1.39 -3.34 5.98
N LEU A 20 1.25 -3.63 7.29
CA LEU A 20 2.17 -4.52 8.01
C LEU A 20 2.11 -5.95 7.49
N LEU A 21 0.90 -6.45 7.19
CA LEU A 21 0.70 -7.78 6.64
C LEU A 21 1.33 -7.89 5.25
N ALA A 22 1.17 -6.86 4.41
CA ALA A 22 1.85 -6.75 3.11
C ALA A 22 3.37 -6.74 3.27
N LEU A 23 3.92 -5.97 4.22
CA LEU A 23 5.36 -5.92 4.51
C LEU A 23 5.91 -7.28 4.93
N ALA A 24 5.22 -7.95 5.85
CA ALA A 24 5.62 -9.25 6.37
C ALA A 24 5.49 -10.37 5.33
N THR A 25 4.50 -10.29 4.43
CA THR A 25 4.24 -11.34 3.44
C THR A 25 4.85 -11.10 2.07
N ALA A 26 5.18 -9.86 1.70
CA ALA A 26 5.76 -9.54 0.38
C ALA A 26 7.10 -10.24 0.16
N TRP A 27 8.02 -10.18 1.14
CA TRP A 27 9.32 -10.84 1.02
C TRP A 27 9.20 -12.37 0.90
N PRO A 28 8.56 -13.11 1.83
CA PRO A 28 8.47 -14.57 1.73
C PRO A 28 7.68 -15.04 0.50
N ALA A 29 6.63 -14.33 0.09
CA ALA A 29 5.87 -14.68 -1.12
C ALA A 29 6.72 -14.54 -2.39
N LEU A 30 7.52 -13.48 -2.50
CA LEU A 30 8.42 -13.26 -3.64
C LEU A 30 9.61 -14.23 -3.62
N THR A 31 10.16 -14.56 -2.46
CA THR A 31 11.24 -15.56 -2.32
C THR A 31 10.75 -16.97 -2.65
N MET A 32 9.52 -17.33 -2.25
CA MET A 32 8.89 -18.59 -2.64
C MET A 32 8.70 -18.68 -4.16
N LEU A 33 8.26 -17.59 -4.78
CA LEU A 33 8.10 -17.52 -6.23
C LEU A 33 9.43 -17.58 -6.99
N ALA A 34 10.46 -16.92 -6.48
CA ALA A 34 11.80 -16.88 -7.04
C ALA A 34 12.48 -18.25 -7.07
N ASN A 35 12.28 -19.06 -6.02
CA ASN A 35 12.89 -20.38 -5.88
C ASN A 35 12.21 -21.47 -6.72
N ALA A 36 10.88 -21.41 -6.89
CA ALA A 36 10.13 -22.41 -7.63
C ALA A 36 8.95 -21.78 -8.40
N PRO A 37 9.20 -21.17 -9.56
CA PRO A 37 8.15 -20.56 -10.37
C PRO A 37 7.27 -21.66 -11.00
N SER A 38 6.15 -21.98 -10.36
CA SER A 38 5.09 -22.84 -10.90
C SER A 38 3.79 -22.04 -11.05
N PHE A 39 2.96 -22.41 -12.03
CA PHE A 39 1.71 -21.71 -12.32
C PHE A 39 0.80 -21.59 -11.07
N LEU A 40 0.68 -22.67 -10.30
CA LEU A 40 -0.10 -22.70 -9.05
C LEU A 40 0.45 -21.73 -7.98
N MET A 41 1.77 -21.57 -7.91
CA MET A 41 2.43 -20.70 -6.95
C MET A 41 2.35 -19.23 -7.35
N MET A 42 2.45 -18.94 -8.66
CA MET A 42 2.15 -17.61 -9.21
C MET A 42 0.70 -17.20 -8.91
N LEU A 43 -0.24 -18.11 -9.16
CA LEU A 43 -1.66 -17.86 -8.93
C LEU A 43 -1.96 -17.62 -7.45
N SER A 44 -1.41 -18.43 -6.55
CA SER A 44 -1.65 -18.28 -5.10
C SER A 44 -1.08 -16.97 -4.56
N VAL A 45 0.13 -16.59 -4.95
CA VAL A 45 0.76 -15.32 -4.57
C VAL A 45 -0.02 -14.13 -5.14
N LEU A 46 -0.46 -14.20 -6.39
CA LEU A 46 -1.26 -13.15 -7.03
C LEU A 46 -2.59 -12.95 -6.30
N LEU A 47 -3.30 -14.04 -5.98
CA LEU A 47 -4.57 -14.00 -5.26
C LEU A 47 -4.40 -13.43 -3.85
N TRP A 48 -3.34 -13.85 -3.15
CA TRP A 48 -3.02 -13.35 -1.80
C TRP A 48 -2.72 -11.84 -1.79
N LEU A 49 -1.83 -11.38 -2.68
CA LEU A 49 -1.50 -9.97 -2.79
C LEU A 49 -2.70 -9.13 -3.25
N SER A 50 -3.50 -9.63 -4.19
CA SER A 50 -4.72 -8.96 -4.65
C SER A 50 -5.76 -8.82 -3.54
N PHE A 51 -5.87 -9.83 -2.66
CA PHE A 51 -6.74 -9.78 -1.51
C PHE A 51 -6.32 -8.69 -0.52
N ILE A 52 -5.04 -8.63 -0.18
CA ILE A 52 -4.48 -7.58 0.70
C ILE A 52 -4.68 -6.20 0.06
N TYR A 53 -4.38 -6.06 -1.23
CA TYR A 53 -4.54 -4.81 -1.97
C TYR A 53 -6.00 -4.33 -2.00
N GLY A 54 -6.94 -5.24 -2.23
CA GLY A 54 -8.37 -4.96 -2.22
C GLY A 54 -8.90 -4.56 -0.84
N MET A 55 -8.39 -5.17 0.24
CA MET A 55 -8.72 -4.76 1.61
C MET A 55 -8.17 -3.37 1.93
N TYR A 56 -6.90 -3.12 1.57
CA TYR A 56 -6.25 -1.82 1.78
C TYR A 56 -6.97 -0.70 1.02
N ASN A 57 -7.22 -0.85 -0.28
CA ASN A 57 -7.93 0.15 -1.08
C ASN A 57 -9.36 0.39 -0.56
N GLY A 58 -10.05 -0.67 -0.13
CA GLY A 58 -11.39 -0.57 0.44
C GLY A 58 -11.48 0.26 1.72
N ALA A 59 -10.41 0.34 2.51
CA ALA A 59 -10.31 1.19 3.69
C ALA A 59 -9.72 2.58 3.38
N MET A 60 -8.82 2.66 2.39
CA MET A 60 -8.09 3.87 2.03
C MET A 60 -8.99 4.92 1.36
N ILE A 61 -9.83 4.50 0.40
CA ILE A 61 -10.70 5.42 -0.35
C ILE A 61 -11.66 6.16 0.60
N PRO A 62 -12.40 5.47 1.50
CA PRO A 62 -13.28 6.14 2.46
C PRO A 62 -12.52 7.05 3.47
N ALA A 63 -11.34 6.64 3.93
CA ALA A 63 -10.55 7.45 4.85
C ALA A 63 -10.05 8.76 4.20
N LEU A 64 -9.64 8.70 2.93
CA LEU A 64 -9.25 9.89 2.16
C LEU A 64 -10.44 10.80 1.86
N THR A 65 -11.62 10.23 1.59
CA THR A 65 -12.81 11.03 1.32
C THR A 65 -13.25 11.81 2.56
N GLU A 66 -13.13 11.26 3.78
CA GLU A 66 -13.43 11.98 5.03
C GLU A 66 -12.51 13.17 5.33
N ILE A 67 -11.26 13.13 4.86
CA ILE A 67 -10.26 14.17 5.15
C ILE A 67 -10.30 15.31 4.11
N MET A 68 -10.76 15.03 2.90
CA MET A 68 -10.77 15.98 1.78
C MET A 68 -12.07 16.79 1.67
N PRO A 69 -12.00 18.11 1.40
CA PRO A 69 -13.19 18.95 1.17
C PRO A 69 -14.02 18.44 0.00
N ALA A 70 -15.34 18.51 0.12
CA ALA A 70 -16.26 17.92 -0.85
C ALA A 70 -16.08 18.49 -2.27
N GLU A 71 -15.74 19.78 -2.42
CA GLU A 71 -15.59 20.41 -3.74
C GLU A 71 -14.36 19.92 -4.52
N VAL A 72 -13.29 19.52 -3.82
CA VAL A 72 -12.00 19.16 -4.46
C VAL A 72 -11.61 17.70 -4.29
N ARG A 73 -12.43 16.89 -3.61
CA ARG A 73 -12.12 15.48 -3.29
C ARG A 73 -11.74 14.64 -4.51
N VAL A 74 -12.52 14.71 -5.59
CA VAL A 74 -12.30 13.88 -6.78
C VAL A 74 -11.09 14.37 -7.56
N ALA A 75 -10.97 15.69 -7.76
CA ALA A 75 -9.86 16.30 -8.48
C ALA A 75 -8.53 16.11 -7.73
N GLY A 76 -8.50 16.37 -6.42
CA GLY A 76 -7.31 16.21 -5.58
C GLY A 76 -6.86 14.75 -5.47
N PHE A 77 -7.79 13.81 -5.29
CA PHE A 77 -7.46 12.38 -5.27
C PHE A 77 -6.92 11.92 -6.63
N SER A 78 -7.61 12.26 -7.72
CA SER A 78 -7.19 11.86 -9.07
C SER A 78 -5.81 12.43 -9.41
N LEU A 79 -5.56 13.70 -9.10
CA LEU A 79 -4.28 14.35 -9.38
C LEU A 79 -3.13 13.76 -8.55
N ALA A 80 -3.35 13.52 -7.24
CA ALA A 80 -2.36 12.87 -6.39
C ALA A 80 -2.09 11.42 -6.83
N TYR A 81 -3.14 10.67 -7.18
CA TYR A 81 -3.02 9.29 -7.67
C TYR A 81 -2.31 9.22 -9.02
N SER A 82 -2.68 10.06 -9.98
CA SER A 82 -2.02 10.14 -11.28
C SER A 82 -0.56 10.55 -11.17
N LEU A 83 -0.24 11.54 -10.33
CA LEU A 83 1.15 11.93 -10.09
C LEU A 83 1.95 10.80 -9.44
N ALA A 84 1.40 10.15 -8.42
CA ALA A 84 2.06 9.04 -7.75
C ALA A 84 2.25 7.84 -8.70
N THR A 85 1.24 7.49 -9.50
CA THR A 85 1.35 6.38 -10.47
C THR A 85 2.27 6.72 -11.63
N ALA A 86 2.32 7.96 -12.11
CA ALA A 86 3.27 8.39 -13.13
C ALA A 86 4.71 8.34 -12.62
N VAL A 87 4.96 8.84 -11.41
CA VAL A 87 6.31 8.88 -10.83
C VAL A 87 6.74 7.51 -10.32
N PHE A 88 5.93 6.81 -9.54
CA PHE A 88 6.36 5.54 -8.94
C PHE A 88 6.06 4.33 -9.82
N GLY A 89 5.04 4.38 -10.68
CA GLY A 89 4.65 3.25 -11.52
C GLY A 89 5.73 2.89 -12.56
N GLY A 90 6.35 3.89 -13.18
CA GLY A 90 7.45 3.67 -14.14
C GLY A 90 8.79 3.34 -13.49
N PHE A 91 9.07 3.93 -12.32
CA PHE A 91 10.34 3.70 -11.62
C PHE A 91 10.39 2.35 -10.89
N THR A 92 9.23 1.80 -10.50
CA THR A 92 9.15 0.51 -9.82
C THR A 92 9.81 -0.64 -10.59
N PRO A 93 9.50 -0.91 -11.88
CA PRO A 93 10.17 -1.96 -12.63
C PRO A 93 11.65 -1.67 -12.85
N VAL A 94 12.03 -0.42 -13.13
CA VAL A 94 13.44 -0.02 -13.34
C VAL A 94 14.28 -0.31 -12.08
N ILE A 95 13.80 0.13 -10.92
CA ILE A 95 14.49 -0.08 -9.64
C ILE A 95 14.48 -1.56 -9.26
N SER A 96 13.37 -2.26 -9.49
CA SER A 96 13.29 -3.71 -9.24
C SER A 96 14.31 -4.47 -10.08
N THR A 97 14.41 -4.20 -11.38
CA THR A 97 15.37 -4.83 -12.27
C THR A 97 16.81 -4.50 -11.89
N ALA A 98 17.10 -3.23 -11.58
CA ALA A 98 18.43 -2.81 -11.12
C ALA A 98 18.83 -3.51 -9.80
N LEU A 99 17.87 -3.69 -8.88
CA LEU A 99 18.11 -4.43 -7.63
C LEU A 99 18.38 -5.92 -7.87
N ILE A 100 17.70 -6.53 -8.84
CA ILE A 100 17.95 -7.93 -9.24
C ILE A 100 19.36 -8.05 -9.82
N GLU A 101 19.76 -7.15 -10.71
CA GLU A 101 21.10 -7.15 -11.32
C GLU A 101 22.21 -6.95 -10.28
N TYR A 102 21.99 -6.07 -9.28
CA TYR A 102 22.99 -5.77 -8.27
C TYR A 102 23.08 -6.83 -7.16
N THR A 103 21.94 -7.42 -6.77
CA THR A 103 21.86 -8.37 -5.65
C THR A 103 21.97 -9.83 -6.11
N GLY A 104 21.68 -10.11 -7.38
CA GLY A 104 21.57 -11.46 -7.94
C GLY A 104 20.33 -12.23 -7.45
N ASP A 105 19.53 -11.65 -6.56
CA ASP A 105 18.36 -12.27 -5.95
C ASP A 105 17.06 -11.79 -6.62
N LYS A 106 16.28 -12.75 -7.12
CA LYS A 106 14.97 -12.50 -7.75
C LYS A 106 13.90 -12.05 -6.74
N ALA A 107 14.15 -12.16 -5.44
CA ALA A 107 13.26 -11.66 -4.38
C ALA A 107 13.45 -10.15 -4.08
N SER A 108 14.42 -9.51 -4.73
CA SER A 108 14.77 -8.11 -4.49
C SER A 108 13.66 -7.05 -4.76
N PRO A 109 12.63 -7.27 -5.62
CA PRO A 109 11.47 -6.38 -5.68
C PRO A 109 10.72 -6.25 -4.33
N GLY A 110 10.87 -7.24 -3.44
CA GLY A 110 10.32 -7.22 -2.09
C GLY A 110 10.91 -6.12 -1.20
N TYR A 111 12.17 -5.73 -1.41
CA TYR A 111 12.79 -4.60 -0.70
C TYR A 111 12.20 -3.26 -1.14
N TRP A 112 11.98 -3.09 -2.45
CA TRP A 112 11.34 -1.89 -2.97
C TRP A 112 9.89 -1.77 -2.51
N MET A 113 9.14 -2.89 -2.51
CA MET A 113 7.79 -2.95 -1.93
C MET A 113 7.78 -2.64 -0.43
N SER A 114 8.75 -3.16 0.32
CA SER A 114 8.88 -2.88 1.77
C SER A 114 9.18 -1.40 2.04
N PHE A 115 10.04 -0.78 1.23
CA PHE A 115 10.31 0.65 1.31
C PHE A 115 9.06 1.49 1.01
N ALA A 116 8.34 1.17 -0.06
CA ALA A 116 7.08 1.84 -0.39
C ALA A 116 6.03 1.67 0.73
N ALA A 117 5.94 0.49 1.34
CA ALA A 117 5.06 0.23 2.47
C ALA A 117 5.45 1.04 3.72
N ILE A 118 6.74 1.21 4.01
CA ILE A 118 7.23 2.09 5.09
C ILE A 118 6.82 3.54 4.83
N CYS A 119 7.02 4.05 3.60
CA CYS A 119 6.59 5.39 3.23
C CYS A 119 5.07 5.56 3.40
N GLY A 120 4.27 4.58 2.99
CA GLY A 120 2.81 4.57 3.18
C GLY A 120 2.40 4.56 4.65
N LEU A 121 3.12 3.80 5.49
CA LEU A 121 2.89 3.74 6.93
C LEU A 121 3.23 5.07 7.61
N LEU A 122 4.35 5.68 7.25
CA LEU A 122 4.75 7.02 7.72
C LEU A 122 3.73 8.09 7.30
N ALA A 123 3.29 8.07 6.04
CA ALA A 123 2.27 8.98 5.55
C ALA A 123 0.95 8.82 6.30
N THR A 124 0.52 7.57 6.54
CA THR A 124 -0.70 7.27 7.32
C THR A 124 -0.57 7.74 8.77
N CYS A 125 0.58 7.52 9.41
CA CYS A 125 0.86 8.03 10.75
C CYS A 125 0.87 9.55 10.81
N TYR A 126 1.49 10.23 9.85
CA TYR A 126 1.54 11.69 9.79
C TYR A 126 0.16 12.31 9.56
N LEU A 127 -0.63 11.73 8.66
CA LEU A 127 -1.99 12.17 8.35
C LEU A 127 -2.89 12.06 9.58
N TYR A 128 -2.84 10.93 10.30
CA TYR A 128 -3.61 10.76 11.54
C TYR A 128 -3.13 11.64 12.69
N ARG A 129 -1.83 11.97 12.74
CA ARG A 129 -1.27 12.90 13.73
C ARG A 129 -1.78 14.32 13.50
N ARG A 130 -1.96 14.74 12.24
CA ARG A 130 -2.59 16.03 11.90
C ARG A 130 -4.08 16.08 12.24
N SER A 131 -4.83 15.01 12.01
CA SER A 131 -6.25 14.95 12.39
C SER A 131 -6.45 15.09 13.91
N ALA A 132 -5.53 14.55 14.71
CA ALA A 132 -5.55 14.71 16.18
C ALA A 132 -5.24 16.17 16.61
N VAL A 133 -4.32 16.85 15.93
CA VAL A 133 -3.97 18.25 16.22
C VAL A 133 -5.08 19.21 15.80
N ALA A 134 -5.73 19.00 14.66
CA ALA A 134 -6.83 19.85 14.19
C ALA A 134 -8.05 19.86 15.14
N LEU A 135 -8.30 18.73 15.83
CA LEU A 135 -9.35 18.62 16.85
C LEU A 135 -8.99 19.31 18.18
N GLN A 136 -7.70 19.54 18.46
CA GLN A 136 -7.25 20.27 19.65
C GLN A 136 -7.34 21.79 19.49
N THR A 137 -7.20 22.32 18.28
CA THR A 137 -7.35 23.75 17.97
C THR A 137 -8.80 24.22 17.86
N ALA A 138 -9.77 23.30 17.83
CA ALA A 138 -11.20 23.60 17.78
C ALA A 138 -11.90 23.61 19.16
N ARG A 139 -11.12 23.50 20.25
CA ARG A 139 -11.55 23.70 21.64
C ARG A 139 -10.94 25.00 22.17
#